data_AF-A0A9D6QFS6-F1
#
_entry.id   AF-A0A9D6QFS6-F1
#
_cell.length_a   1.000
_cell.length_b   1.000
_cell.length_c   1.000
_cell.angle_alpha   90.00
_cell.angle_beta   90.00
_cell.angle_gamma   90.00
#
_symmetry.space_group_name_H-M   'P 1'
#
loop_
_entity.id
_entity.type
_entity.pdbx_description
1 polymer ?
#
loop_
_entity_poly.entity_id
_entity_poly.type
_entity_poly.pdbx_seq_one_letter_code
_entity_poly.pdbx_strand_id
1 'polypeptide(L)'
;MSNLPVKVGMTEESVSENNFSEAQLDINPFPGLRAFTMEECYLFFGREGQVDDILLKLSAHRSITVMGYSGSGKSSLMYCGLLPVLYGGFTTETGPFWSILTTRPGNSPINNLTESILHFLIQ
;
A
#
# COMPACT_ATOMS: atom_id res chain seq x y z
N MET A 1 49.13 1.90 27.54
CA MET A 1 49.97 0.88 28.23
C MET A 1 49.10 0.33 29.36
N SER A 2 48.75 -0.93 29.49
CA SER A 2 49.13 -2.19 28.84
C SER A 2 48.08 -3.22 29.26
N ASN A 3 47.46 -3.91 28.30
CA ASN A 3 46.69 -5.12 28.55
C ASN A 3 47.65 -6.25 28.94
N LEU A 4 47.32 -7.02 29.98
CA LEU A 4 47.71 -8.42 30.10
C LEU A 4 46.56 -9.23 30.73
N PRO A 5 46.46 -10.54 30.41
CA PRO A 5 45.20 -11.23 30.17
C PRO A 5 44.77 -12.11 31.33
N VAL A 6 43.47 -12.44 31.40
CA VAL A 6 42.98 -13.53 32.25
C VAL A 6 42.39 -14.62 31.35
N LYS A 7 43.08 -15.75 31.28
CA LYS A 7 42.61 -17.02 30.72
C LYS A 7 42.06 -17.87 31.87
N VAL A 8 40.76 -18.13 31.89
CA VAL A 8 40.12 -19.26 32.60
C VAL A 8 38.75 -19.44 31.92
N GLY A 9 38.26 -20.60 31.52
CA GLY A 9 38.76 -21.97 31.50
C GLY A 9 37.86 -22.74 30.51
N MET A 10 38.33 -23.90 30.06
CA MET A 10 37.47 -24.84 29.34
C MET A 10 36.49 -25.43 30.36
N THR A 11 35.21 -25.08 30.23
CA THR A 11 34.10 -25.85 30.78
C THR A 11 33.23 -26.24 29.59
N GLU A 12 33.27 -27.53 29.26
CA GLU A 12 32.29 -28.18 28.42
C GLU A 12 30.93 -28.10 29.13
N GLU A 13 30.15 -27.07 28.82
CA GLU A 13 28.70 -27.11 29.02
C GLU A 13 28.09 -27.35 27.64
N SER A 14 27.62 -28.58 27.47
CA SER A 14 26.75 -28.99 26.38
C SER A 14 25.47 -28.17 26.43
N VAL A 15 25.48 -27.02 25.78
CA VAL A 15 24.26 -26.25 25.52
C VAL A 15 23.47 -27.02 24.47
N SER A 16 22.48 -27.76 24.94
CA SER A 16 21.39 -28.28 24.12
C SER A 16 20.55 -27.09 23.64
N GLU A 17 21.00 -26.41 22.60
CA GLU A 17 20.23 -25.35 21.97
C GLU A 17 19.31 -25.97 20.92
N ASN A 18 18.03 -25.95 21.30
CA ASN A 18 16.88 -26.46 20.58
C ASN A 18 16.92 -26.10 19.10
N ASN A 19 16.55 -27.08 18.27
CA ASN A 19 16.12 -26.89 16.89
C ASN A 19 14.98 -25.85 16.86
N PHE A 20 15.31 -24.57 16.71
CA PHE A 20 14.36 -23.57 16.25
C PHE A 20 14.01 -23.96 14.83
N SER A 21 12.88 -24.65 14.66
CA SER A 21 12.27 -24.91 13.37
C SER A 21 12.21 -23.61 12.57
N GLU A 22 12.91 -23.56 11.44
CA GLU A 22 13.00 -22.45 10.49
C GLU A 22 11.66 -22.07 9.80
N ALA A 23 10.51 -22.35 10.41
CA ALA A 23 9.20 -22.31 9.75
C ALA A 23 8.18 -21.40 10.44
N GLN A 24 8.62 -20.28 11.01
CA GLN A 24 7.71 -19.16 11.31
C GLN A 24 8.42 -17.85 10.96
N LEU A 25 8.61 -17.61 9.66
CA LEU A 25 8.92 -16.26 9.21
C LEU A 25 7.71 -15.40 9.57
N ASP A 26 7.83 -14.61 10.64
CA ASP A 26 6.90 -13.54 10.98
C ASP A 26 6.85 -12.59 9.77
N ILE A 27 5.80 -12.75 8.95
CA ILE A 27 5.64 -11.97 7.73
C ILE A 27 5.41 -10.53 8.18
N ASN A 28 6.35 -9.63 7.90
CA ASN A 28 6.18 -8.21 8.17
C ASN A 28 4.88 -7.74 7.50
N PRO A 29 3.86 -7.29 8.26
CA PRO A 29 2.58 -6.91 7.69
C PRO A 29 2.67 -5.64 6.84
N PHE A 30 3.73 -4.85 7.00
CA PHE A 30 3.91 -3.61 6.27
C PHE A 30 4.68 -3.82 4.96
N PRO A 31 4.12 -3.42 3.82
CA PRO A 31 4.66 -3.77 2.50
C PRO A 31 5.85 -2.90 2.06
N GLY A 32 6.38 -2.06 2.94
CA GLY A 32 7.51 -1.17 2.66
C GLY A 32 7.17 -0.08 1.64
N LEU A 33 7.91 -0.03 0.53
CA LEU A 33 7.78 1.02 -0.49
C LEU A 33 6.63 0.81 -1.49
N ARG A 34 6.07 -0.40 -1.59
CA ARG A 34 4.91 -0.60 -2.45
C ARG A 34 3.65 -0.02 -1.81
N ALA A 35 2.68 0.32 -2.65
CA ALA A 35 1.36 0.68 -2.15
C ALA A 35 0.69 -0.52 -1.48
N PHE A 36 -0.16 -0.24 -0.49
CA PHE A 36 -1.07 -1.24 0.08
C PHE A 36 -2.09 -1.67 -0.99
N THR A 37 -2.49 -2.95 -0.95
CA THR A 37 -3.56 -3.47 -1.81
C THR A 37 -4.92 -3.35 -1.12
N MET A 38 -5.99 -3.63 -1.88
CA MET A 38 -7.36 -3.63 -1.35
C MET A 38 -7.55 -4.66 -0.22
N GLU A 39 -6.80 -5.75 -0.22
CA GLU A 39 -6.86 -6.78 0.81
C GLU A 39 -6.17 -6.33 2.11
N GLU A 40 -5.33 -5.29 2.04
CA GLU A 40 -4.50 -4.81 3.14
C GLU A 40 -5.03 -3.49 3.74
N CYS A 41 -6.22 -3.03 3.33
CA CYS A 41 -6.79 -1.77 3.80
C CYS A 41 -6.93 -1.70 5.32
N TYR A 42 -7.09 -2.84 5.99
CA TYR A 42 -7.19 -2.91 7.45
C TYR A 42 -5.93 -2.44 8.18
N LEU A 43 -4.78 -2.35 7.48
CA LEU A 43 -3.51 -1.83 8.00
C LEU A 43 -3.31 -0.34 7.69
N PHE A 44 -4.21 0.30 6.94
CA PHE A 44 -4.09 1.69 6.50
C PHE A 44 -5.04 2.61 7.28
N PHE A 45 -4.50 3.56 8.04
CA PHE A 45 -5.27 4.42 8.96
C PHE A 45 -4.75 5.87 9.00
N GLY A 46 -5.57 6.79 9.54
CA GLY A 46 -5.20 8.17 9.84
C GLY A 46 -5.24 9.11 8.64
N ARG A 47 -5.96 8.71 7.59
CA ARG A 47 -6.03 9.40 6.30
C ARG A 47 -7.47 9.60 5.82
N GLU A 48 -8.44 9.34 6.68
CA GLU A 48 -9.87 9.36 6.40
C GLU A 48 -10.31 10.75 5.94
N GLY A 49 -9.89 11.81 6.64
CA GLY A 49 -10.24 13.19 6.25
C GLY A 49 -9.69 13.59 4.86
N GLN A 50 -8.58 13.01 4.41
CA GLN A 50 -8.07 13.26 3.06
C GLN A 50 -8.89 12.53 2.00
N VAL A 51 -9.47 11.37 2.33
CA VAL A 51 -10.41 10.66 1.46
C VAL A 51 -11.68 11.50 1.30
N ASP A 52 -12.22 12.03 2.41
CA ASP A 52 -13.40 12.90 2.40
C ASP A 52 -13.18 14.15 1.54
N ASP A 53 -12.03 14.80 1.68
CA ASP A 53 -11.65 15.96 0.86
C ASP A 53 -11.60 15.64 -0.64
N ILE A 54 -11.12 14.44 -1.00
CA ILE A 54 -11.07 13.99 -2.40
C ILE A 54 -12.49 13.75 -2.91
N LEU A 55 -13.33 13.05 -2.15
CA LEU A 55 -14.71 12.75 -2.52
C LEU A 55 -15.55 14.03 -2.72
N LEU A 56 -15.40 15.00 -1.82
CA LEU A 56 -16.06 16.30 -1.93
C LEU A 56 -15.62 17.07 -3.18
N LYS A 57 -14.32 17.03 -3.51
CA LYS A 57 -13.83 17.65 -4.73
C LYS A 57 -14.27 16.89 -5.98
N LEU A 58 -14.43 15.56 -5.91
CA LEU A 58 -14.84 14.74 -7.05
C LEU A 58 -16.31 14.97 -7.39
N SER A 59 -17.15 15.28 -6.39
CA SER A 59 -18.55 15.63 -6.64
C SER A 59 -18.68 16.99 -7.36
N ALA A 60 -17.75 17.92 -7.14
CA ALA A 60 -17.77 19.25 -7.76
C ALA A 60 -16.95 19.36 -9.06
N HIS A 61 -16.00 18.45 -9.29
CA HIS A 61 -15.05 18.54 -10.39
C HIS A 61 -14.89 17.22 -11.16
N ARG A 62 -14.68 17.31 -12.47
CA ARG A 62 -14.48 16.12 -13.34
C ARG A 62 -13.11 15.46 -13.18
N SER A 63 -12.15 16.14 -12.57
CA SER A 63 -10.80 15.60 -12.36
C SER A 63 -10.14 16.26 -11.15
N ILE A 64 -9.26 15.49 -10.50
CA ILE A 64 -8.46 15.94 -9.36
C ILE A 64 -7.05 15.39 -9.51
N THR A 65 -6.08 16.17 -9.04
CA THR A 65 -4.69 15.75 -8.93
C THR A 65 -4.29 15.68 -7.47
N VAL A 66 -3.77 14.52 -7.04
CA VAL A 66 -3.24 14.33 -5.68
C VAL A 66 -1.72 14.39 -5.71
N MET A 67 -1.15 15.37 -5.00
CA MET A 67 0.28 15.67 -4.97
C MET A 67 0.89 15.39 -3.59
N GLY A 68 2.18 15.07 -3.56
CA GLY A 68 2.92 14.83 -2.32
C GLY A 68 4.22 14.06 -2.56
N TYR A 69 5.11 14.06 -1.57
CA TYR A 69 6.42 13.41 -1.63
C TYR A 69 6.34 11.93 -2.04
N SER A 70 7.38 11.43 -2.71
CA SER A 70 7.48 10.00 -2.99
C SER A 70 7.45 9.20 -1.68
N GLY A 71 6.78 8.05 -1.68
CA GLY A 71 6.62 7.23 -0.48
C GLY A 71 5.61 7.75 0.56
N SER A 72 4.97 8.91 0.36
CA SER A 72 3.98 9.45 1.31
C SER A 72 2.64 8.69 1.36
N GLY A 73 2.53 7.53 0.69
CA GLY A 73 1.32 6.70 0.69
C GLY A 73 0.19 7.16 -0.24
N LYS A 74 0.43 8.01 -1.25
CA LYS A 74 -0.64 8.49 -2.16
C LYS A 74 -1.36 7.36 -2.90
N SER A 75 -0.61 6.39 -3.43
CA SER A 75 -1.22 5.24 -4.10
C SER A 75 -2.00 4.39 -3.11
N SER A 76 -1.49 4.21 -1.88
CA SER A 76 -2.22 3.52 -0.81
C SER A 76 -3.49 4.28 -0.40
N LEU A 77 -3.47 5.61 -0.36
CA LEU A 77 -4.66 6.44 -0.14
C LEU A 77 -5.74 6.18 -1.21
N MET A 78 -5.33 6.02 -2.46
CA MET A 78 -6.25 5.68 -3.54
C MET A 78 -6.82 4.28 -3.37
N TYR A 79 -5.98 3.27 -3.18
CA TYR A 79 -6.41 1.87 -3.13
C TYR A 79 -7.15 1.50 -1.84
N CYS A 80 -6.74 2.05 -0.70
CA CYS A 80 -7.27 1.65 0.60
C CYS A 80 -8.22 2.66 1.23
N GLY A 81 -8.17 3.92 0.78
CA GLY A 81 -9.08 4.96 1.25
C GLY A 81 -10.20 5.22 0.26
N LEU A 82 -9.84 5.68 -0.94
CA LEU A 82 -10.82 6.18 -1.92
C LEU A 82 -11.61 5.05 -2.59
N LEU A 83 -10.94 4.07 -3.18
CA LEU A 83 -11.58 3.00 -3.94
C LEU A 83 -12.63 2.22 -3.13
N PRO A 84 -12.38 1.82 -1.87
CA PRO A 84 -13.38 1.13 -1.06
C PRO A 84 -14.66 1.94 -0.87
N VAL A 85 -14.55 3.27 -0.72
CA VAL A 85 -15.72 4.15 -0.57
C VAL A 85 -16.50 4.27 -1.89
N LEU A 86 -15.80 4.36 -3.03
CA LEU A 86 -16.44 4.38 -4.35
C LEU A 86 -17.17 3.06 -4.65
N TYR A 87 -16.54 1.92 -4.36
CA TYR A 87 -17.19 0.60 -4.47
C TYR A 87 -18.33 0.41 -3.47
N GLY A 88 -18.27 1.07 -2.31
CA GLY A 88 -19.34 1.11 -1.31
C GLY A 88 -20.59 1.90 -1.72
N GLY A 89 -20.63 2.45 -2.94
CA GLY A 89 -21.82 3.12 -3.48
C GLY A 89 -21.90 4.62 -3.14
N PHE A 90 -20.74 5.27 -2.95
CA PHE A 90 -20.72 6.72 -2.80
C PHE A 90 -21.47 7.41 -3.95
N THR A 91 -22.49 8.18 -3.64
CA THR A 91 -23.39 8.76 -4.64
C THR A 91 -23.01 10.20 -4.94
N THR A 92 -22.85 10.53 -6.21
CA THR A 92 -22.73 11.92 -6.69
C THR A 92 -23.99 12.31 -7.46
N GLU A 93 -24.05 13.54 -7.98
CA GLU A 93 -25.13 13.96 -8.89
C GLU A 93 -25.26 13.06 -10.13
N THR A 94 -24.18 12.39 -10.54
CA THR A 94 -24.17 11.46 -11.68
C THR A 94 -24.63 10.04 -11.31
N GLY A 95 -24.88 9.79 -10.02
CA GLY A 95 -25.33 8.50 -9.50
C GLY A 95 -24.26 7.73 -8.71
N PRO A 96 -24.57 6.51 -8.25
CA PRO A 96 -23.69 5.68 -7.41
C PRO A 96 -22.79 4.72 -8.20
N PHE A 97 -22.96 4.63 -9.52
CA PHE A 97 -22.31 3.60 -10.35
C PHE A 97 -20.94 4.08 -10.85
N TRP A 98 -19.89 3.69 -10.14
CA TRP A 98 -18.51 4.02 -10.50
C TRP A 98 -17.86 2.93 -11.34
N SER A 99 -17.38 3.30 -12.52
CA SER A 99 -16.46 2.50 -13.32
C SER A 99 -15.03 2.91 -13.00
N ILE A 100 -14.26 2.00 -12.39
CA ILE A 100 -12.90 2.29 -11.93
C ILE A 100 -11.90 1.55 -12.81
N LEU A 101 -10.98 2.30 -13.42
CA LEU A 101 -9.84 1.78 -14.14
C LEU A 101 -8.56 2.45 -13.65
N THR A 102 -7.44 1.74 -13.68
CA THR A 102 -6.12 2.25 -13.30
C THR A 102 -5.19 2.23 -14.50
N THR A 103 -4.47 3.32 -14.74
CA THR A 103 -3.50 3.41 -15.83
C THR A 103 -2.19 4.01 -15.33
N ARG A 104 -1.08 3.64 -15.96
CA ARG A 104 0.22 4.29 -15.76
C ARG A 104 0.60 5.03 -17.04
N PRO A 105 0.66 6.38 -17.02
CA PRO A 105 0.96 7.16 -18.23
C PRO A 105 2.24 6.73 -18.96
N GLY A 106 3.33 6.45 -18.24
CA GLY A 106 4.59 6.00 -18.83
C GLY A 106 5.09 6.93 -19.95
N ASN A 107 5.69 6.34 -20.98
CA ASN A 107 6.19 7.07 -22.15
C ASN A 107 5.13 7.28 -23.25
N SER A 108 3.96 6.64 -23.13
CA SER A 108 2.90 6.64 -24.14
C SER A 108 1.52 6.77 -23.48
N PRO A 109 1.19 7.95 -22.90
CA PRO A 109 0.03 8.13 -22.03
C PRO A 109 -1.30 7.80 -22.69
N ILE A 110 -1.48 8.19 -23.96
CA ILE A 110 -2.72 7.98 -24.70
C ILE A 110 -2.91 6.48 -25.03
N ASN A 111 -1.86 5.80 -25.48
CA ASN A 111 -1.91 4.36 -25.75
C ASN A 111 -2.20 3.58 -24.47
N ASN A 112 -1.48 3.88 -23.38
CA ASN A 112 -1.66 3.16 -22.11
C ASN A 112 -3.07 3.37 -21.53
N LEU A 113 -3.63 4.58 -21.67
CA LEU A 113 -5.02 4.83 -21.30
C LEU A 113 -6.00 4.03 -22.17
N THR A 114 -5.79 4.03 -23.49
CA THR A 114 -6.63 3.30 -24.44
C THR A 114 -6.63 1.80 -24.16
N GLU A 115 -5.46 1.19 -23.95
CA GLU A 115 -5.37 -0.23 -23.59
C GLU A 115 -6.09 -0.54 -22.28
N SER A 116 -5.96 0.32 -21.28
CA SER A 116 -6.63 0.12 -19.98
C SER A 116 -8.14 0.21 -20.11
N ILE A 117 -8.66 1.12 -20.94
CA ILE A 117 -10.10 1.23 -21.23
C ILE A 117 -10.58 0.00 -22.01
N LEU A 118 -9.83 -0.43 -23.02
CA LEU A 118 -10.18 -1.59 -23.84
C LEU A 118 -10.25 -2.86 -22.99
N HIS A 119 -9.27 -3.08 -22.11
CA HIS A 119 -9.28 -4.19 -21.17
C HIS A 119 -10.47 -4.14 -20.22
N PHE A 120 -10.84 -2.95 -19.74
CA PHE A 120 -11.99 -2.76 -18.85
C PHE A 120 -13.34 -3.05 -19.55
N LEU A 121 -13.48 -2.74 -20.84
CA LEU A 121 -14.75 -2.89 -21.56
C LEU A 121 -15.04 -4.30 -22.09
N ILE A 122 -14.02 -5.15 -22.24
CA ILE A 122 -14.14 -6.49 -22.82
C ILE A 122 -14.30 -7.59 -21.75
N GLN A 123 -14.19 -7.22 -20.47
CA GLN A 123 -14.30 -8.12 -19.32
C GLN A 123 -15.75 -8.32 -18.88
#